data_AF-A0A1C5R2D0-F1
#
_entry.id   AF-A0A1C5R2D0-F1
#
_cell.length_a   1.000
_cell.length_b   1.000
_cell.length_c   1.000
_cell.angle_alpha   90.00
_cell.angle_beta   90.00
_cell.angle_gamma   90.00
#
_symmetry.space_group_name_H-M   'P 1'
#
loop_
_entity.id
_entity.type
_entity.pdbx_description
1 polymer ?
#
loop_
_entity_poly.entity_id
_entity_poly.type
_entity_poly.pdbx_seq_one_letter_code
_entity_poly.pdbx_strand_id
1 'polypeptide(L)'
;MKRWIACILLFCVVFQLCGCSGIEPEKRRYPLAMGVDWADGQFQVYYAMPDLPASTGQDKKEEGGDTSVLSFQGKSFREIQKQYEWSQDKYLDMGHLEVLVLGPGLLEGRHWETFLEFMKKSPLVGEDMYVFEGENVDNLMNLNQSLGTSLGQYLTGIYENRPEGRKKSGVTLKEVYYYWYEKSKLPKLPALRDENGKILVDFV
;
A
#
# COMPACT_ATOMS: atom_id res chain seq x y z
N MET A 1 12.22 26.61 48.48
CA MET A 1 11.37 25.54 47.91
C MET A 1 10.68 25.93 46.59
N LYS A 2 9.90 27.03 46.51
CA LYS A 2 9.20 27.45 45.26
C LYS A 2 10.08 27.58 44.00
N ARG A 3 11.31 28.09 44.12
CA ARG A 3 12.22 28.29 42.97
C ARG A 3 12.74 26.97 42.37
N TRP A 4 12.86 25.93 43.18
CA TRP A 4 13.33 24.61 42.75
C TRP A 4 12.23 23.83 42.03
N ILE A 5 10.99 23.96 42.50
CA ILE A 5 9.80 23.38 41.85
C ILE A 5 9.59 24.01 40.46
N ALA A 6 9.79 25.32 40.34
CA ALA A 6 9.72 26.01 39.05
C ALA A 6 10.79 25.54 38.05
N CYS A 7 12.03 25.32 38.50
CA CYS A 7 13.10 24.78 37.64
C CYS A 7 12.81 23.34 37.19
N ILE A 8 12.24 22.50 38.05
CA ILE A 8 11.87 21.12 37.70
C ILE A 8 10.72 21.10 36.70
N LEU A 9 9.69 21.94 36.88
CA LEU A 9 8.58 22.07 35.93
C LEU A 9 9.06 22.58 34.56
N LEU A 10 9.95 23.57 34.54
CA LEU A 10 10.53 24.08 33.29
C LEU A 10 11.35 23.01 32.57
N PHE A 11 12.13 22.22 33.31
CA PHE A 11 12.92 21.11 32.76
C PHE A 11 12.03 20.00 32.17
N CYS A 12 10.93 19.64 32.84
CA CYS A 12 9.95 18.69 32.32
C CYS A 12 9.26 19.19 31.05
N VAL A 13 8.93 20.49 30.97
CA VAL A 13 8.32 21.08 29.75
C VAL A 13 9.31 21.09 28.58
N VAL A 14 10.59 21.40 28.83
CA VAL A 14 11.63 21.37 27.78
C VAL A 14 11.88 19.95 27.28
N PHE A 15 11.84 18.94 28.14
CA PHE A 15 11.94 17.54 27.73
C PHE A 15 10.73 17.04 26.92
N GLN A 16 9.54 17.61 27.13
CA GLN A 16 8.35 17.33 26.31
C GLN A 16 8.34 18.05 24.96
N LEU A 17 9.23 19.03 24.75
CA LEU A 17 9.38 19.76 23.49
C LEU A 17 10.47 19.15 22.57
N CYS A 18 11.13 18.07 22.99
CA CYS A 18 11.91 17.23 22.07
C CYS A 18 10.93 16.48 21.16
N GLY A 19 10.54 17.12 20.07
CA GLY A 19 9.69 16.52 19.04
C GLY A 19 10.22 15.15 18.63
N CYS A 20 9.33 14.15 18.60
CA CYS A 20 9.64 12.83 18.10
C CYS A 20 10.35 12.92 16.75
N SER A 21 11.38 12.08 16.59
CA SER A 21 12.11 11.85 15.35
C SER A 21 11.17 11.46 14.21
N GLY A 22 10.51 12.45 13.61
CA GLY A 22 9.71 12.28 12.42
C GLY A 22 10.63 12.25 11.22
N ILE A 23 10.61 11.15 10.47
CA ILE A 23 11.22 11.13 9.14
C ILE A 23 10.46 12.16 8.31
N GLU A 24 11.20 13.14 7.78
CA GLU A 24 10.67 14.23 6.97
C GLU A 24 9.92 13.68 5.74
N PRO A 25 8.81 14.30 5.31
CA PRO A 25 7.99 13.81 4.20
C PRO A 25 8.78 13.56 2.90
N GLU A 26 9.75 14.41 2.58
CA GLU A 26 10.59 14.31 1.39
C GLU A 26 11.52 13.08 1.38
N LYS A 27 11.76 12.48 2.55
CA LYS A 27 12.55 11.25 2.71
C LYS A 27 11.69 9.99 2.62
N ARG A 28 10.43 10.12 2.20
CA ARG A 28 9.48 9.01 2.09
C ARG A 28 9.03 8.79 0.64
N ARG A 29 8.69 7.55 0.33
CA ARG A 29 7.98 7.13 -0.87
C ARG A 29 6.58 6.68 -0.45
N TYR A 30 5.58 7.12 -1.20
CA TYR A 30 4.16 6.93 -0.88
C TYR A 30 3.48 6.12 -1.98
N PRO A 31 3.61 4.77 -1.98
CA PRO A 31 2.84 3.96 -2.91
C PRO A 31 1.35 4.12 -2.64
N LEU A 32 0.55 4.13 -3.70
CA LEU A 32 -0.92 4.17 -3.61
C LEU A 32 -1.55 2.79 -3.83
N ALA A 33 -0.84 1.88 -4.51
CA ALA A 33 -1.27 0.50 -4.62
C ALA A 33 -0.11 -0.46 -4.31
N MET A 34 -0.46 -1.59 -3.70
CA MET A 34 0.46 -2.70 -3.42
C MET A 34 -0.09 -3.98 -4.04
N GLY A 35 0.77 -4.68 -4.77
CA GLY A 35 0.48 -6.00 -5.33
C GLY A 35 1.33 -7.05 -4.61
N VAL A 36 0.74 -8.18 -4.24
CA VAL A 36 1.48 -9.29 -3.63
C VAL A 36 1.05 -10.61 -4.26
N ASP A 37 2.02 -11.40 -4.68
CA ASP A 37 1.80 -12.77 -5.12
C ASP A 37 2.82 -13.73 -4.51
N TRP A 38 2.59 -15.03 -4.69
CA TRP A 38 3.51 -16.09 -4.32
C TRP A 38 3.80 -16.96 -5.54
N ALA A 39 5.05 -16.96 -5.99
CA ALA A 39 5.50 -17.78 -7.11
C ALA A 39 6.97 -18.18 -6.92
N ASP A 40 7.34 -19.33 -7.48
CA ASP A 40 8.69 -19.91 -7.37
C ASP A 40 9.20 -20.06 -5.92
N GLY A 41 8.29 -20.27 -4.97
CA GLY A 41 8.60 -20.41 -3.55
C GLY A 41 9.03 -19.12 -2.85
N GLN A 42 8.67 -17.96 -3.42
CA GLN A 42 8.97 -16.64 -2.88
C GLN A 42 7.76 -15.71 -2.96
N PHE A 43 7.69 -14.74 -2.05
CA PHE A 43 6.78 -13.62 -2.16
C PHE A 43 7.30 -12.66 -3.22
N GLN A 44 6.40 -12.19 -4.08
CA GLN A 44 6.64 -11.14 -5.05
C GLN A 44 5.81 -9.94 -4.64
N VAL A 45 6.46 -8.80 -4.40
CA VAL A 45 5.81 -7.59 -3.89
C VAL A 45 6.06 -6.44 -4.85
N TYR A 46 4.99 -5.74 -5.17
CA TYR A 46 4.95 -4.63 -6.12
C TYR A 46 4.39 -3.39 -5.43
N TYR A 47 5.04 -2.25 -5.60
CA TYR A 47 4.61 -0.96 -5.06
C TYR A 47 4.41 0.01 -6.20
N ALA A 48 3.14 0.35 -6.52
CA ALA A 48 2.81 1.34 -7.52
C ALA A 48 2.79 2.74 -6.90
N MET A 49 3.68 3.59 -7.41
CA MET A 49 3.86 4.98 -7.02
C MET A 49 2.88 5.90 -7.77
N PRO A 50 2.49 7.03 -7.17
CA PRO A 50 1.72 8.06 -7.85
C PRO A 50 2.51 8.68 -8.99
N ASP A 51 1.83 8.97 -10.11
CA ASP A 51 2.38 9.77 -11.19
C ASP A 51 2.34 11.27 -10.81
N LEU A 52 3.38 11.71 -10.09
CA LEU A 52 3.54 13.10 -9.62
C LEU A 52 3.82 14.11 -10.75
N PRO A 53 4.61 13.79 -11.80
CA PRO A 53 4.84 14.70 -12.92
C PRO A 53 3.58 15.12 -13.68
N ALA A 54 2.66 14.19 -13.97
CA ALA A 54 1.46 14.48 -14.77
C ALA A 54 0.48 15.43 -14.05
N SER A 55 0.47 15.44 -12.72
CA SER A 55 -0.54 16.15 -11.91
C SER A 55 -0.18 17.61 -11.57
N THR A 56 1.10 18.00 -11.70
CA THR A 56 1.57 19.34 -11.26
C THR A 56 1.78 20.34 -12.40
N GLY A 57 1.71 19.89 -13.67
CA GLY A 57 2.01 20.75 -14.83
C GLY A 57 3.44 21.28 -14.87
N GLN A 58 4.33 20.75 -14.03
CA GLN A 58 5.75 21.07 -14.02
C GLN A 58 6.53 19.90 -14.62
N ASP A 59 7.05 20.09 -15.84
CA ASP A 59 8.02 19.22 -16.50
C ASP A 59 9.38 19.22 -15.77
N LYS A 60 9.39 18.87 -14.48
CA LYS A 60 10.62 18.49 -13.80
C LYS A 60 10.70 16.97 -13.83
N LYS A 61 11.34 16.45 -14.88
CA LYS A 61 11.93 15.11 -14.83
C LYS A 61 12.95 15.12 -13.70
N GLU A 62 12.59 14.56 -12.55
CA GLU A 62 13.59 14.24 -11.53
C GLU A 62 14.58 13.25 -12.16
N GLU A 63 15.87 13.61 -12.13
CA GLU A 63 16.95 12.79 -12.68
C GLU A 63 17.16 11.57 -11.78
N GLY A 64 16.49 10.48 -12.13
CA GLY A 64 16.63 9.17 -11.52
C GLY A 64 15.44 8.35 -11.97
N GLY A 65 15.63 7.46 -12.94
CA GLY A 65 14.57 6.76 -13.66
C GLY A 65 13.51 6.19 -12.72
N ASP A 66 12.41 6.94 -12.57
CA ASP A 66 11.41 6.67 -11.55
C ASP A 66 10.43 5.66 -12.12
N THR A 67 10.79 4.39 -11.98
CA THR A 67 9.89 3.30 -12.34
C THR A 67 8.63 3.50 -11.50
N SER A 68 7.48 3.73 -12.14
CA SER A 68 6.21 3.96 -11.42
C SER A 68 5.81 2.75 -10.56
N VAL A 69 6.48 1.60 -10.73
CA VAL A 69 6.32 0.40 -9.94
C VAL A 69 7.68 -0.08 -9.47
N LEU A 70 7.85 -0.28 -8.16
CA LEU A 70 8.99 -0.98 -7.59
C LEU A 70 8.62 -2.45 -7.34
N SER A 71 9.49 -3.39 -7.67
CA SER A 71 9.25 -4.82 -7.44
C SER A 71 10.39 -5.46 -6.66
N PHE A 72 10.02 -6.34 -5.72
CA PHE A 72 10.95 -7.07 -4.85
C PHE A 72 10.49 -8.50 -4.69
N GLN A 73 11.45 -9.42 -4.51
CA GLN A 73 11.18 -10.84 -4.31
C GLN A 73 11.97 -11.37 -3.12
N GLY A 74 11.37 -12.26 -2.33
CA GLY A 74 12.07 -12.88 -1.21
C GLY A 74 11.24 -13.93 -0.48
N LYS A 75 11.89 -14.73 0.37
CA LYS A 75 11.20 -15.81 1.09
C LYS A 75 10.37 -15.30 2.27
N SER A 76 10.60 -14.06 2.69
CA SER A 76 9.87 -13.41 3.78
C SER A 76 9.77 -11.91 3.56
N PHE A 77 8.73 -11.28 4.13
CA PHE A 77 8.58 -9.83 4.09
C PHE A 77 9.72 -9.08 4.78
N ARG A 78 10.39 -9.69 5.76
CA ARG A 78 11.59 -9.11 6.41
C ARG A 78 12.77 -9.01 5.43
N GLU A 79 12.94 -10.04 4.60
CA GLU A 79 13.97 -10.03 3.56
C GLU A 79 13.67 -8.98 2.50
N ILE A 80 12.41 -8.89 2.06
CA ILE A 80 11.94 -7.89 1.11
C ILE A 80 12.13 -6.46 1.65
N GLN A 81 11.74 -6.22 2.91
CA GLN A 81 11.93 -4.91 3.55
C GLN A 81 13.41 -4.52 3.60
N LYS A 82 14.30 -5.47 3.90
CA LYS A 82 15.75 -5.24 3.91
C LYS A 82 16.30 -4.94 2.51
N GLN A 83 15.81 -5.62 1.47
CA GLN A 83 16.17 -5.32 0.08
C GLN A 83 15.72 -3.91 -0.32
N TYR A 84 14.52 -3.51 0.09
CA TYR A 84 14.03 -2.15 -0.10
C TYR A 84 14.95 -1.13 0.60
N GLU A 85 15.21 -1.30 1.90
CA GLU A 85 16.06 -0.39 2.70
C GLU A 85 17.49 -0.25 2.18
N TRP A 86 18.00 -1.27 1.48
CA TRP A 86 19.34 -1.25 0.88
C TRP A 86 19.40 -0.67 -0.53
N SER A 87 18.31 -0.77 -1.28
CA SER A 87 18.26 -0.30 -2.68
C SER A 87 17.66 1.09 -2.82
N GLN A 88 16.85 1.53 -1.85
CA GLN A 88 16.15 2.81 -1.87
C GLN A 88 16.72 3.75 -0.81
N ASP A 89 16.86 5.02 -1.18
CA ASP A 89 17.31 6.12 -0.33
C ASP A 89 16.20 6.71 0.54
N LYS A 90 14.94 6.46 0.16
CA LYS A 90 13.72 6.94 0.83
C LYS A 90 13.00 5.82 1.55
N TYR A 91 12.45 6.12 2.73
CA TYR A 91 11.63 5.21 3.52
C TYR A 91 10.30 4.90 2.83
N LEU A 92 9.89 3.63 2.86
CA LEU A 92 8.58 3.24 2.36
C LEU A 92 7.50 3.61 3.38
N ASP A 93 6.52 4.40 2.94
CA ASP A 93 5.35 4.74 3.76
C ASP A 93 4.11 4.02 3.24
N MET A 94 3.71 2.95 3.93
CA MET A 94 2.53 2.15 3.56
C MET A 94 1.22 2.76 4.05
N GLY A 95 1.23 3.93 4.70
CA GLY A 95 0.02 4.55 5.25
C GLY A 95 -0.84 5.29 4.25
N HIS A 96 -0.39 5.40 3.01
CA HIS A 96 -1.13 6.01 1.90
C HIS A 96 -1.62 4.96 0.89
N LEU A 97 -1.47 3.67 1.21
CA LEU A 97 -2.00 2.62 0.38
C LEU A 97 -3.53 2.71 0.32
N GLU A 98 -4.05 2.89 -0.88
CA GLU A 98 -5.49 2.92 -1.17
C GLU A 98 -5.98 1.55 -1.66
N VAL A 99 -5.10 0.78 -2.29
CA VAL A 99 -5.42 -0.48 -2.95
C VAL A 99 -4.41 -1.57 -2.63
N LEU A 100 -4.93 -2.77 -2.41
CA LEU A 100 -4.18 -4.01 -2.26
C LEU A 100 -4.67 -5.04 -3.29
N VAL A 101 -3.75 -5.60 -4.08
CA VAL A 101 -4.03 -6.65 -5.07
C VAL A 101 -3.34 -7.94 -4.63
N LEU A 102 -4.13 -8.99 -4.44
CA LEU A 102 -3.67 -10.33 -4.06
C LEU A 102 -3.63 -11.24 -5.28
N GLY A 103 -2.47 -11.84 -5.53
CA GLY A 103 -2.27 -12.76 -6.64
C GLY A 103 -2.76 -14.18 -6.37
N PRO A 104 -2.97 -14.98 -7.42
CA PRO A 104 -3.54 -16.32 -7.30
C PRO A 104 -2.67 -17.25 -6.48
N GLY A 105 -1.34 -17.21 -6.64
CA GLY A 105 -0.42 -18.06 -5.91
C GLY A 105 -0.45 -17.80 -4.39
N LEU A 106 -0.64 -16.54 -4.01
CA LEU A 106 -0.82 -16.15 -2.60
C LEU A 106 -2.13 -16.70 -2.02
N LEU A 107 -3.21 -16.66 -2.80
CA LEU A 107 -4.56 -17.07 -2.39
C LEU A 107 -4.67 -18.61 -2.30
N GLU A 108 -4.19 -19.34 -3.31
CA GLU A 108 -4.24 -20.80 -3.38
C GLU A 108 -3.37 -21.47 -2.30
N GLY A 109 -2.17 -20.95 -2.06
CA GLY A 109 -1.21 -21.52 -1.11
C GLY A 109 -1.48 -21.20 0.36
N ARG A 110 -2.59 -20.50 0.69
CA ARG A 110 -2.86 -19.91 2.02
C ARG A 110 -1.75 -18.99 2.55
N HIS A 111 -0.82 -18.54 1.71
CA HIS A 111 0.24 -17.61 2.07
C HIS A 111 -0.30 -16.21 2.41
N TRP A 112 -1.55 -15.93 2.03
CA TRP A 112 -2.28 -14.73 2.43
C TRP A 112 -2.35 -14.56 3.96
N GLU A 113 -2.39 -15.63 4.76
CA GLU A 113 -2.40 -15.51 6.24
C GLU A 113 -1.11 -14.86 6.75
N THR A 114 0.04 -15.35 6.26
CA THR A 114 1.36 -14.79 6.58
C THR A 114 1.47 -13.33 6.13
N PHE A 115 0.89 -13.00 4.98
CA PHE A 115 0.87 -11.63 4.48
C PHE A 115 -0.02 -10.71 5.34
N LEU A 116 -1.23 -11.15 5.70
CA LEU A 116 -2.12 -10.38 6.56
C LEU A 116 -1.53 -10.17 7.97
N GLU A 117 -0.83 -11.18 8.51
CA GLU A 117 -0.07 -11.02 9.76
C GLU A 117 1.02 -9.96 9.65
N PHE A 118 1.71 -9.88 8.51
CA PHE A 118 2.71 -8.86 8.24
C PHE A 118 2.07 -7.46 8.18
N MET A 119 0.98 -7.30 7.42
CA MET A 119 0.27 -6.02 7.30
C MET A 119 -0.24 -5.51 8.65
N LYS A 120 -0.80 -6.39 9.48
CA LYS A 120 -1.30 -6.05 10.82
C LYS A 120 -0.21 -5.52 11.77
N LYS A 121 1.03 -6.01 11.63
CA LYS A 121 2.15 -5.56 12.48
C LYS A 121 2.57 -4.12 12.18
N SER A 122 2.22 -3.59 11.01
CA SER A 122 2.53 -2.22 10.62
C SER A 122 1.43 -1.27 11.11
N PRO A 123 1.69 -0.39 12.10
CA PRO A 123 0.69 0.54 12.61
C PRO A 123 0.31 1.64 11.60
N LEU A 124 1.04 1.75 10.49
CA LEU A 124 0.82 2.76 9.48
C LEU A 124 -0.20 2.33 8.42
N VAL A 125 -0.46 1.03 8.26
CA VAL A 125 -1.35 0.51 7.21
C VAL A 125 -2.81 0.86 7.55
N GLY A 126 -3.47 1.61 6.68
CA GLY A 126 -4.91 1.90 6.79
C GLY A 126 -5.77 0.66 6.51
N GLU A 127 -6.78 0.40 7.33
CA GLU A 127 -7.69 -0.75 7.12
C GLU A 127 -8.81 -0.45 6.11
N ASP A 128 -8.95 0.79 5.67
CA ASP A 128 -9.95 1.28 4.72
C ASP A 128 -9.58 1.06 3.26
N MET A 129 -8.34 0.64 2.97
CA MET A 129 -7.90 0.31 1.62
C MET A 129 -8.75 -0.81 0.99
N TYR A 130 -8.99 -0.71 -0.31
CA TYR A 130 -9.72 -1.73 -1.07
C TYR A 130 -8.83 -2.92 -1.42
N VAL A 131 -9.38 -4.12 -1.29
CA VAL A 131 -8.69 -5.39 -1.57
C VAL A 131 -9.30 -6.06 -2.79
N PHE A 132 -8.45 -6.48 -3.72
CA PHE A 132 -8.83 -7.18 -4.94
C PHE A 132 -8.03 -8.47 -5.08
N GLU A 133 -8.58 -9.43 -5.82
CA GLU A 133 -7.79 -10.51 -6.41
C GLU A 133 -7.35 -10.09 -7.82
N GLY A 134 -6.15 -10.44 -8.26
CA GLY A 134 -5.64 -10.09 -9.59
C GLY A 134 -5.00 -11.28 -10.28
N GLU A 135 -5.37 -11.56 -11.53
CA GLU A 135 -4.91 -12.76 -12.26
C GLU A 135 -3.40 -12.75 -12.56
N ASN A 136 -2.84 -11.57 -12.83
CA ASN A 136 -1.42 -11.37 -13.01
C ASN A 136 -1.02 -10.05 -12.35
N VAL A 137 -0.53 -10.14 -11.11
CA VAL A 137 -0.23 -8.97 -10.29
C VAL A 137 0.85 -8.11 -10.93
N ASP A 138 1.92 -8.69 -11.47
CA ASP A 138 3.00 -7.95 -12.12
C ASP A 138 2.46 -7.08 -13.28
N ASN A 139 1.70 -7.69 -14.19
CA ASN A 139 1.12 -6.99 -15.32
C ASN A 139 0.14 -5.89 -14.87
N LEU A 140 -0.79 -6.22 -13.96
CA LEU A 140 -1.78 -5.28 -13.44
C LEU A 140 -1.13 -4.06 -12.77
N MET A 141 -0.06 -4.29 -12.00
CA MET A 141 0.68 -3.22 -11.34
C MET A 141 1.41 -2.35 -12.36
N ASN A 142 2.02 -2.93 -13.39
CA ASN A 142 2.72 -2.18 -14.44
C ASN A 142 1.79 -1.34 -15.34
N LEU A 143 0.50 -1.68 -15.43
CA LEU A 143 -0.50 -0.83 -16.09
C LEU A 143 -0.58 0.58 -15.47
N ASN A 144 -0.11 0.77 -14.22
CA ASN A 144 0.05 2.08 -13.58
C ASN A 144 0.72 3.13 -14.48
N GLN A 145 1.67 2.74 -15.35
CA GLN A 145 2.37 3.65 -16.28
C GLN A 145 1.50 4.12 -17.44
N SER A 146 0.47 3.34 -17.79
CA SER A 146 -0.43 3.58 -18.91
C SER A 146 -1.72 4.29 -18.51
N LEU A 147 -2.00 4.31 -17.20
CA LEU A 147 -3.13 5.03 -16.63
C LEU A 147 -2.77 6.52 -16.61
N GLY A 148 -3.70 7.40 -17.01
CA GLY A 148 -3.54 8.85 -16.85
C GLY A 148 -3.62 9.34 -15.40
N THR A 149 -3.51 8.42 -14.44
CA THR A 149 -3.58 8.59 -12.98
C THR A 149 -2.94 7.36 -12.33
N SER A 150 -2.71 7.36 -11.02
CA SER A 150 -2.20 6.16 -10.35
C SER A 150 -3.23 5.04 -10.31
N LEU A 151 -2.76 3.79 -10.23
CA LEU A 151 -3.59 2.60 -10.10
C LEU A 151 -4.49 2.65 -8.86
N GLY A 152 -3.97 3.15 -7.74
CA GLY A 152 -4.73 3.35 -6.51
C GLY A 152 -5.93 4.27 -6.75
N GLN A 153 -5.67 5.47 -7.28
CA GLN A 153 -6.69 6.48 -7.59
C GLN A 153 -7.69 6.03 -8.66
N TYR A 154 -7.22 5.29 -9.67
CA TYR A 154 -8.08 4.75 -10.71
C TYR A 154 -9.13 3.81 -10.11
N LEU A 155 -8.68 2.86 -9.28
CA LEU A 155 -9.53 1.83 -8.70
C LEU A 155 -10.43 2.37 -7.58
N THR A 156 -9.96 3.28 -6.73
CA THR A 156 -10.81 3.99 -5.76
C THR A 156 -11.87 4.82 -6.47
N GLY A 157 -11.47 5.56 -7.51
CA GLY A 157 -12.38 6.38 -8.32
C GLY A 157 -13.51 5.60 -8.98
N ILE A 158 -13.32 4.31 -9.31
CA ILE A 158 -14.37 3.43 -9.83
C ILE A 158 -15.51 3.23 -8.83
N TYR A 159 -15.21 3.18 -7.53
CA TYR A 159 -16.20 3.01 -6.47
C TYR A 159 -16.83 4.33 -6.04
N GLU A 160 -16.02 5.38 -5.95
CA GLU A 160 -16.45 6.68 -5.40
C GLU A 160 -17.27 7.52 -6.39
N ASN A 161 -17.01 7.42 -7.70
CA ASN A 161 -17.68 8.23 -8.72
C ASN A 161 -19.03 7.67 -9.21
N ARG A 162 -19.65 6.74 -8.46
CA ARG A 162 -20.93 6.14 -8.86
C ARG A 162 -22.12 6.87 -8.21
N PRO A 163 -23.07 7.41 -9.02
CA PRO A 163 -24.25 8.08 -8.49
C PRO A 163 -25.07 7.16 -7.59
N GLU A 164 -25.59 7.74 -6.51
CA GLU A 164 -26.30 7.08 -5.41
C GLU A 164 -27.42 6.16 -5.93
N GLY A 165 -27.22 4.85 -5.82
CA GLY A 165 -28.18 3.84 -6.27
C GLY A 165 -27.57 2.49 -6.65
N ARG A 166 -26.26 2.44 -6.95
CA ARG A 166 -25.50 1.20 -7.19
C ARG A 166 -24.17 1.17 -6.43
N LYS A 167 -24.18 1.50 -5.13
CA LYS A 167 -23.02 1.28 -4.26
C LYS A 167 -22.81 -0.23 -4.09
N LYS A 168 -22.15 -0.86 -5.06
CA LYS A 168 -21.40 -2.08 -4.75
C LYS A 168 -20.26 -1.63 -3.85
N SER A 169 -20.34 -1.94 -2.55
CA SER A 169 -19.24 -1.66 -1.62
C SER A 169 -18.05 -2.51 -2.05
N GLY A 170 -16.93 -1.88 -2.38
CA GLY A 170 -15.67 -2.60 -2.50
C GLY A 170 -15.34 -3.31 -1.19
N VAL A 171 -14.57 -4.39 -1.26
CA VAL A 171 -14.11 -5.09 -0.06
C VAL A 171 -12.91 -4.35 0.50
N THR A 172 -12.92 -4.04 1.80
CA THR A 172 -11.82 -3.34 2.47
C THR A 172 -10.93 -4.30 3.26
N LEU A 173 -9.71 -3.88 3.60
CA LEU A 173 -8.80 -4.68 4.44
C LEU A 173 -9.42 -4.96 5.82
N LYS A 174 -10.21 -4.03 6.37
CA LYS A 174 -11.00 -4.23 7.58
C LYS A 174 -11.96 -5.41 7.46
N GLU A 175 -12.68 -5.52 6.36
CA GLU A 175 -13.60 -6.63 6.10
C GLU A 175 -12.85 -7.95 5.92
N VAL A 176 -11.69 -7.91 5.25
CA VAL A 176 -10.80 -9.06 5.12
C VAL A 176 -10.36 -9.57 6.49
N TYR A 177 -9.90 -8.68 7.38
CA TYR A 177 -9.54 -9.04 8.75
C TYR A 177 -10.72 -9.61 9.53
N TYR A 178 -11.91 -9.00 9.44
CA TYR A 178 -13.11 -9.52 10.08
C TYR A 178 -13.42 -10.97 9.66
N TYR A 179 -13.39 -11.25 8.35
CA TYR A 179 -13.62 -12.60 7.82
C TYR A 179 -12.54 -13.59 8.25
N TRP A 180 -11.29 -13.15 8.31
CA TRP A 180 -10.19 -13.99 8.76
C TRP A 180 -10.34 -14.37 10.24
N TYR A 181 -10.66 -13.44 11.13
CA TYR A 181 -10.83 -13.75 12.56
C TYR A 181 -12.09 -14.56 12.86
N GLU A 182 -13.21 -14.22 12.24
CA GLU A 182 -14.50 -14.85 12.56
C GLU A 182 -14.70 -16.18 11.84
N LYS A 183 -14.13 -16.33 10.64
CA LYS A 183 -14.44 -17.45 9.74
C LYS A 183 -13.21 -18.19 9.23
N SER A 184 -11.99 -17.75 9.61
CA SER A 184 -10.71 -18.34 9.16
C SER A 184 -10.62 -18.50 7.63
N LYS A 185 -11.18 -17.54 6.90
CA LYS A 185 -11.21 -17.49 5.43
C LYS A 185 -11.23 -16.05 4.94
N LEU A 186 -10.95 -15.86 3.65
CA LEU A 186 -11.14 -14.58 2.98
C LEU A 186 -12.62 -14.36 2.58
N PRO A 187 -13.09 -13.10 2.53
CA PRO A 187 -14.34 -12.77 1.84
C PRO A 187 -14.18 -13.01 0.33
N LYS A 188 -15.29 -12.99 -0.41
CA LYS A 188 -15.21 -12.99 -1.87
C LYS A 188 -14.66 -11.64 -2.33
N LEU A 189 -13.52 -11.64 -3.00
CA LEU A 189 -12.85 -10.43 -3.46
C LEU A 189 -13.32 -10.04 -4.87
N PRO A 190 -13.40 -8.74 -5.20
CA PRO A 190 -13.53 -8.29 -6.58
C PRO A 190 -12.27 -8.66 -7.38
N ALA A 191 -12.43 -9.09 -8.63
CA ALA A 191 -11.32 -9.52 -9.46
C ALA A 191 -10.86 -8.42 -10.42
N LEU A 192 -9.54 -8.31 -10.60
CA LEU A 192 -8.89 -7.46 -11.58
C LEU A 192 -8.35 -8.29 -12.73
N ARG A 193 -8.65 -7.85 -13.95
CA ARG A 193 -8.15 -8.43 -15.19
C ARG A 193 -7.56 -7.37 -16.10
N ASP A 194 -6.60 -7.77 -16.91
CA ASP A 194 -6.15 -6.99 -18.05
C ASP A 194 -6.86 -7.49 -19.32
N GLU A 195 -7.59 -6.60 -19.98
CA GLU A 195 -8.14 -6.84 -21.32
C GLU A 195 -7.63 -5.75 -22.29
N ASN A 196 -6.66 -6.14 -23.13
CA ASN A 196 -6.04 -5.28 -24.14
C ASN A 196 -5.38 -3.99 -23.57
N GLY A 197 -4.68 -4.10 -22.44
CA GLY A 197 -4.00 -2.98 -21.78
C GLY A 197 -4.95 -2.10 -20.98
N LYS A 198 -6.11 -2.63 -20.58
CA LYS A 198 -7.11 -1.94 -19.76
C LYS A 198 -7.50 -2.80 -18.58
N ILE A 199 -7.63 -2.15 -17.44
CA ILE A 199 -8.06 -2.80 -16.20
C ILE A 199 -9.57 -2.95 -16.22
N LEU A 200 -10.02 -4.20 -16.06
CA LEU A 200 -11.42 -4.54 -15.81
C LEU A 200 -11.60 -4.99 -14.38
N VAL A 201 -12.71 -4.56 -13.78
CA VAL A 201 -13.07 -4.87 -12.40
C VAL A 201 -14.35 -5.70 -12.41
N ASP A 202 -14.23 -6.96 -12.03
CA ASP A 202 -15.36 -7.85 -11.80
C ASP A 202 -15.83 -7.71 -10.35
N PHE A 203 -16.88 -6.92 -10.16
CA PHE A 203 -17.42 -6.65 -8.83
C PHE A 203 -18.18 -7.86 -8.26
N VAL A 204 -17.98 -8.10 -6.96
CA VAL A 204 -18.73 -9.08 -6.18
C VAL A 204 -20.17 -8.68 -5.87
#